data_AF-A0A0V8LXQ4-F1
#
_entry.id   AF-A0A0V8LXQ4-F1
#
_cell.length_a   1.000
_cell.length_b   1.000
_cell.length_c   1.000
_cell.angle_alpha   90.00
_cell.angle_beta   90.00
_cell.angle_gamma   90.00
#
_symmetry.space_group_name_H-M   'P 1'
#
loop_
_entity.id
_entity.type
_entity.pdbx_description
1 polymer ?
#
loop_
_entity_poly.entity_id
_entity_poly.type
_entity_poly.pdbx_seq_one_letter_code
_entity_poly.pdbx_strand_id
1 'polypeptide(L)' 'MPEEVVMPYELRKHIAIANDMEIAPEIREQTIKHIARFGSYEALCALLDIACNTKASYGERDLALKVSRDVLKNSRKNDI' A
#
# COMPACT_ATOMS: atom_id res chain seq x y z
N MET A 1 20.26 -11.34 -14.14
CA MET A 1 19.98 -9.99 -13.59
C MET A 1 18.51 -10.03 -13.23
N PRO A 2 18.10 -9.79 -11.97
CA PRO A 2 16.67 -9.71 -11.68
C PRO A 2 16.10 -8.58 -12.54
N GLU A 3 14.99 -8.84 -13.22
CA GLU A 3 14.24 -7.79 -13.91
C GLU A 3 13.99 -6.67 -12.91
N GLU A 4 14.34 -5.44 -13.29
CA GLU A 4 14.03 -4.28 -12.49
C GLU A 4 12.51 -4.23 -12.35
N VAL A 5 12.00 -4.52 -11.16
CA VAL A 5 10.57 -4.48 -10.87
C VAL A 5 10.14 -3.02 -10.97
N VAL A 6 9.74 -2.59 -12.17
CA VAL A 6 9.30 -1.22 -12.41
C VAL A 6 7.92 -1.06 -11.79
N MET A 7 7.90 -0.58 -10.55
CA MET A 7 6.66 -0.22 -9.87
C MET A 7 5.84 0.73 -10.77
N PRO A 8 4.53 0.51 -10.96
CA PRO A 8 3.71 1.42 -11.76
C PRO A 8 3.79 2.86 -11.25
N TYR A 9 3.88 3.84 -12.17
CA TYR A 9 4.02 5.25 -11.80
C TYR A 9 2.87 5.75 -10.92
N GLU A 10 1.65 5.34 -11.22
CA GLU A 10 0.48 5.69 -10.41
C GLU A 10 0.55 5.10 -9.00
N LEU A 11 1.03 3.86 -8.85
CA LEU A 11 1.23 3.25 -7.53
C LEU A 11 2.24 4.05 -6.70
N ARG A 12 3.37 4.47 -7.29
CA ARG A 12 4.36 5.32 -6.61
C ARG A 12 3.77 6.61 -6.08
N LYS A 13 2.91 7.28 -6.84
CA LYS A 13 2.23 8.52 -6.39
C LYS A 13 1.38 8.27 -5.15
N HIS A 14 0.59 7.19 -5.16
CA HIS A 14 -0.26 6.87 -4.01
C HIS A 14 0.55 6.51 -2.77
N ILE A 15 1.69 5.82 -2.93
CA ILE A 15 2.59 5.52 -1.81
C ILE A 15 3.16 6.80 -1.20
N ALA A 16 3.56 7.77 -2.03
CA ALA A 16 4.05 9.06 -1.56
C ALA A 16 2.99 9.79 -0.73
N ILE A 17 1.75 9.86 -1.23
CA ILE A 17 0.63 10.49 -0.51
C ILE A 17 0.32 9.77 0.81
N ALA A 18 0.29 8.44 0.81
CA ALA A 18 -0.02 7.66 2.02
C ALA A 18 1.03 7.79 3.14
N ASN A 19 2.27 8.12 2.79
CA ASN A 19 3.38 8.28 3.75
C ASN A 19 3.66 9.74 4.15
N ASP A 20 3.03 10.70 3.49
CA ASP A 20 3.24 12.12 3.77
C ASP A 20 2.42 12.55 4.98
N MET A 21 3.09 12.75 6.12
CA MET A 21 2.42 13.12 7.38
C MET A 21 1.88 14.56 7.38
N GLU A 22 2.23 15.38 6.37
CA GLU A 22 1.65 16.73 6.18
C GLU A 22 0.28 16.69 5.49
N ILE A 23 -0.04 15.59 4.81
CA ILE A 23 -1.36 15.36 4.22
C ILE A 23 -2.38 14.97 5.30
N ALA A 24 -3.62 15.42 5.18
CA ALA A 24 -4.69 15.09 6.14
C ALA A 24 -4.88 13.56 6.30
N PRO A 25 -5.03 13.03 7.53
CA PRO A 25 -5.18 11.60 7.78
C PRO A 25 -6.27 10.91 6.94
N GLU A 26 -7.40 11.57 6.73
CA GLU A 26 -8.53 11.04 5.96
C GLU A 26 -8.15 10.78 4.49
N ILE A 27 -7.30 11.64 3.92
CA ILE A 27 -6.79 11.50 2.55
C ILE A 27 -5.81 10.32 2.50
N ARG A 28 -4.93 10.18 3.51
CA ARG A 28 -4.01 9.05 3.61
C ARG A 28 -4.74 7.73 3.75
N GLU A 29 -5.75 7.65 4.62
CA GLU A 29 -6.59 6.45 4.77
C GLU A 29 -7.31 6.06 3.46
N GLN A 30 -7.86 7.03 2.74
CA GLN A 30 -8.46 6.78 1.42
C GLN A 30 -7.41 6.28 0.42
N THR A 31 -6.21 6.84 0.46
CA THR A 31 -5.11 6.43 -0.41
C THR A 31 -4.61 5.02 -0.09
N ILE A 32 -4.52 4.64 1.18
CA ILE A 32 -4.21 3.27 1.62
C ILE A 32 -5.22 2.27 1.04
N LYS A 33 -6.52 2.58 1.11
CA LYS A 33 -7.57 1.75 0.49
C LYS A 33 -7.45 1.70 -1.03
N HIS A 34 -6.99 2.78 -1.66
CA HIS A 34 -6.79 2.84 -3.11
C HIS A 34 -5.60 1.97 -3.56
N ILE A 35 -4.49 1.99 -2.82
CA ILE A 35 -3.31 1.14 -3.07
C ILE A 35 -3.72 -0.34 -3.15
N ALA A 36 -4.57 -0.82 -2.24
CA ALA A 36 -5.02 -2.22 -2.25
C ALA A 36 -5.76 -2.63 -3.55
N ARG A 37 -6.38 -1.67 -4.25
CA ARG A 37 -7.11 -1.95 -5.51
C ARG A 37 -6.19 -2.27 -6.69
N PHE A 38 -4.89 -1.95 -6.59
CA PHE A 38 -3.92 -2.33 -7.61
C PHE A 38 -3.73 -3.84 -7.68
N GLY A 39 -3.92 -4.57 -6.57
CA GLY A 39 -3.94 -6.03 -6.56
C GLY A 39 -2.62 -6.71 -6.98
N SER A 40 -1.48 -6.00 -6.92
CA SER A 40 -0.17 -6.51 -7.33
C SER A 40 0.77 -6.78 -6.14
N TYR A 41 1.86 -7.51 -6.40
CA TYR A 41 2.93 -7.74 -5.41
C TYR A 41 3.50 -6.42 -4.85
N GLU A 42 3.72 -5.42 -5.70
CA GLU A 42 4.25 -4.11 -5.28
C GLU A 42 3.26 -3.37 -4.38
N ALA A 43 1.96 -3.47 -4.67
CA ALA A 43 0.93 -2.88 -3.83
C ALA A 43 0.86 -3.56 -2.46
N LEU A 44 1.03 -4.88 -2.41
CA LEU A 44 1.14 -5.63 -1.16
C LEU A 44 2.33 -5.16 -0.32
N CYS A 45 3.53 -5.10 -0.91
CA CYS A 45 4.74 -4.62 -0.23
C CYS A 45 4.56 -3.21 0.31
N ALA A 46 4.02 -2.30 -0.50
CA ALA A 46 3.76 -0.93 -0.08
C ALA A 46 2.81 -0.83 1.13
N LEU A 47 1.77 -1.65 1.18
CA LEU A 47 0.84 -1.66 2.32
C LEU A 47 1.51 -2.19 3.59
N LEU A 48 2.40 -3.19 3.48
CA LEU A 48 3.16 -3.71 4.61
C LEU A 48 4.18 -2.68 5.12
N ASP A 49 4.83 -1.95 4.22
CA ASP A 49 5.72 -0.85 4.58
C ASP A 49 4.97 0.25 5.34
N ILE A 50 3.75 0.61 4.90
CA ILE A 50 2.88 1.57 5.60
C ILE A 50 2.46 1.04 6.98
N ALA A 51 2.12 -0.26 7.10
CA ALA A 51 1.78 -0.86 8.39
C ALA A 51 2.94 -0.81 9.41
N CYS A 52 4.18 -0.85 8.90
CA CYS A 52 5.41 -0.72 9.66
C CYS A 52 5.83 0.74 9.93
N ASN A 53 5.19 1.73 9.29
CA ASN A 53 5.54 3.14 9.46
C ASN A 53 5.12 3.65 10.85
N THR A 54 6.10 3.77 11.76
CA THR A 54 5.87 4.21 13.15
C THR A 54 5.47 5.68 13.28
N LYS A 55 5.54 6.48 12.21
CA LYS A 55 5.06 7.87 12.19
C LYS A 55 3.55 7.94 11.92
N ALA A 56 2.98 6.94 11.24
CA ALA A 56 1.55 6.85 11.00
C ALA A 56 0.81 6.46 12.28
N SER A 57 -0.47 6.84 12.36
CA SER A 57 -1.31 6.48 13.50
C SER A 57 -1.53 4.97 13.58
N TYR A 58 -1.88 4.48 14.78
CA TYR A 58 -2.24 3.06 14.96
C TYR A 58 -3.39 2.64 14.01
N GLY A 59 -4.38 3.51 13.81
CA GLY A 59 -5.52 3.24 12.92
C GLY A 59 -5.11 3.07 11.46
N GLU A 60 -4.21 3.92 10.95
CA GLU A 60 -3.69 3.80 9.58
C GLU A 60 -2.85 2.53 9.39
N ARG A 61 -2.03 2.18 10.39
CA ARG A 61 -1.20 0.97 10.35
C ARG A 61 -2.05 -0.30 10.36
N ASP A 62 -3.07 -0.35 11.22
CA ASP A 62 -4.04 -1.45 11.26
C ASP A 62 -4.87 -1.52 9.97
N LEU A 63 -5.30 -0.38 9.43
CA LEU A 63 -5.98 -0.31 8.12
C LEU A 63 -5.11 -0.89 7.01
N ALA A 64 -3.84 -0.48 6.92
CA ALA A 64 -2.90 -0.95 5.91
C ALA A 64 -2.70 -2.48 5.99
N LEU A 65 -2.58 -3.02 7.20
CA LEU A 65 -2.49 -4.47 7.43
C LEU A 65 -3.79 -5.22 7.07
N LYS A 66 -4.95 -4.62 7.33
CA LYS A 66 -6.25 -5.21 6.95
C LYS A 66 -6.39 -5.30 5.43
N VAL A 67 -6.10 -4.22 4.71
CA VAL A 67 -6.27 -4.21 3.26
C VAL A 67 -5.18 -4.99 2.53
N SER A 68 -3.97 -5.12 3.09
CA SER A 68 -2.92 -5.99 2.53
C SER A 68 -3.34 -7.47 2.52
N ARG A 69 -4.05 -7.91 3.57
CA ARG A 69 -4.65 -9.24 3.62
C ARG A 69 -5.69 -9.44 2.49
N ASP A 70 -6.43 -8.40 2.13
CA ASP A 70 -7.40 -8.48 1.05
C ASP A 70 -6.72 -8.56 -0.32
N VAL A 71 -5.57 -7.90 -0.51
CA VAL A 71 -4.73 -8.09 -1.71
C VAL A 71 -4.32 -9.55 -1.85
N LEU A 72 -3.81 -10.18 -0.78
CA LEU A 72 -3.41 -11.60 -0.78
C LEU A 72 -4.56 -12.58 -1.04
N LYS A 73 -5.77 -12.26 -0.59
CA LYS A 73 -6.95 -13.13 -0.84
C LYS A 73 -7.45 -13.02 -2.28
N ASN A 74 -7.31 -11.84 -2.88
CA ASN A 74 -7.86 -11.55 -4.20
C ASN A 74 -6.83 -11.73 -5.32
N SER A 75 -5.54 -11.87 -4.99
CA SER A 75 -4.51 -12.22 -5.97
C SER A 75 -4.72 -13.64 -6.47
N ARG A 76 -4.64 -13.83 -7.79
CA ARG A 76 -4.63 -15.17 -8.37
C ARG A 76 -3.30 -15.82 -8.04
N LYS A 77 -3.32 -17.15 -7.91
CA LYS A 77 -2.22 -18.05 -7.46
C LYS A 77 -0.84 -17.85 -8.13
N ASN A 78 -0.71 -17.02 -9.17
CA ASN A 78 0.50 -16.80 -9.96
C ASN A 78 0.95 -15.33 -10.06
N ASP A 79 0.27 -14.37 -9.42
CA ASP A 79 0.53 -12.92 -9.61
C ASP A 79 1.21 -12.23 -8.39
N ILE A 80 1.45 -12.95 -7.29
CA ILE A 80 2.16 -12.50 -6.08
C ILE A 80 3.09 -13.60 -5.58
#